data_AF-A0A0U2RLQ4-F1
#
_entry.id   AF-A0A0U2RLQ4-F1
#
_cell.length_a   1.000
_cell.length_b   1.000
_cell.length_c   1.000
_cell.angle_alpha   90.00
_cell.angle_beta   90.00
_cell.angle_gamma   90.00
#
_symmetry.space_group_name_H-M   'P 1'
#
loop_
_entity.id
_entity.type
_entity.pdbx_description
1 polymer ?
#
loop_
_entity_poly.entity_id
_entity_poly.type
_entity_poly.pdbx_seq_one_letter_code
_entity_poly.pdbx_strand_id
1 'polypeptide(L)'
;MLYKKSLFMVAITLAMSACTTGRLEYVTPQGETKFACETEYTWQPSVDKFAVEYVLAYCARQAAEQGNQVVRKELLELDLSVPEPPQGEVWSYELARKHHKQGRLTDKEYGYLIAYIDLGQDKH
;
A
#
# COMPACT_ATOMS: atom_id res chain seq x y z
N MET A 1 10.24 27.28 38.45
CA MET A 1 9.27 26.25 38.02
C MET A 1 8.64 26.55 36.65
N LEU A 2 9.37 27.09 35.66
CA LEU A 2 8.82 27.34 34.30
C LEU A 2 9.38 26.41 33.21
N TYR A 3 10.49 25.71 33.45
CA TYR A 3 11.10 24.85 32.43
C TYR A 3 10.47 23.45 32.32
N LYS A 4 9.88 22.94 33.41
CA LYS A 4 9.25 21.59 33.44
C LYS A 4 7.93 21.51 32.66
N LYS A 5 7.20 22.62 32.49
CA LYS A 5 5.95 22.66 31.72
C LYS A 5 6.18 22.75 30.20
N SER A 6 7.33 23.28 29.78
CA SER A 6 7.65 23.47 28.36
C SER A 6 8.03 22.15 27.67
N LEU A 7 8.70 21.23 28.38
CA LEU A 7 9.07 19.92 27.83
C LEU A 7 7.87 19.03 27.50
N PHE A 8 6.77 19.18 28.25
CA PHE A 8 5.54 18.40 28.04
C PHE A 8 4.76 18.84 26.79
N MET A 9 4.93 20.09 26.36
CA MET A 9 4.23 20.66 25.21
C MET A 9 4.88 20.26 23.87
N VAL A 10 6.21 20.02 23.87
CA VAL A 10 6.98 19.56 22.69
C VAL A 10 6.71 18.09 22.35
N ALA A 11 6.38 17.26 23.35
CA ALA A 11 6.06 15.86 23.14
C ALA A 11 4.72 15.62 22.42
N ILE A 12 3.77 16.58 22.52
CA ILE A 12 2.42 16.46 21.96
C ILE A 12 2.39 16.83 20.46
N THR A 13 3.32 17.67 19.98
CA THR A 13 3.36 18.08 18.57
C THR A 13 4.04 17.07 17.64
N LEU A 14 4.64 16.01 18.18
CA LEU A 14 5.32 14.97 17.38
C LEU A 14 4.42 13.77 17.01
N ALA A 15 3.11 13.88 17.22
CA ALA A 15 2.13 12.94 16.66
C ALA A 15 1.69 13.41 15.27
N MET A 16 2.63 13.55 14.34
CA MET A 16 2.26 13.62 12.93
C MET A 16 1.72 12.23 12.57
N SER A 17 0.45 12.16 12.19
CA SER A 17 -0.17 10.95 11.65
C SER A 17 0.72 10.39 10.55
N ALA A 18 1.28 9.20 10.77
CA ALA A 18 2.11 8.53 9.78
C ALA A 18 1.20 8.00 8.66
N CYS A 19 0.84 8.88 7.72
CA CYS A 19 0.23 8.46 6.46
C CYS A 19 1.32 7.78 5.62
N THR A 20 1.03 6.58 5.13
CA THR A 20 1.87 5.91 4.14
C THR A 20 1.33 6.26 2.77
N THR A 21 2.07 7.07 2.01
CA THR A 21 1.70 7.48 0.67
C THR A 21 2.68 6.93 -0.37
N GLY A 22 2.21 6.77 -1.60
CA GLY A 22 3.06 6.38 -2.71
C GLY A 22 2.53 6.92 -4.03
N ARG A 23 3.44 7.25 -4.93
CA ARG A 23 3.12 7.72 -6.28
C ARG A 23 4.02 7.06 -7.30
N LEU A 24 3.45 6.65 -8.43
CA LEU A 24 4.18 6.03 -9.53
C LEU A 24 4.47 7.04 -10.63
N GLU A 25 5.76 7.21 -10.95
CA GLU A 25 6.26 7.98 -12.09
C GLU A 25 6.58 7.07 -13.28
N TYR A 26 6.21 7.52 -14.48
CA TYR A 26 6.58 6.89 -15.75
C TYR A 26 6.88 7.93 -16.83
N VAL A 27 7.56 7.51 -17.89
CA VAL A 27 7.86 8.31 -19.08
C VAL A 27 7.07 7.76 -20.27
N THR A 28 6.33 8.64 -20.96
CA THR A 28 5.57 8.26 -22.15
C THR A 28 6.49 7.97 -23.34
N PRO A 29 6.00 7.29 -24.40
CA PRO A 29 6.76 7.14 -25.64
C PRO A 29 7.20 8.46 -26.28
N GLN A 30 6.52 9.58 -25.96
CA GLN A 30 6.86 10.93 -26.42
C GLN A 30 7.94 11.62 -25.57
N GLY A 31 8.39 10.98 -24.48
CA GLY A 31 9.40 11.51 -23.57
C GLY A 31 8.85 12.39 -22.44
N GLU A 32 7.53 12.43 -22.24
CA GLU A 32 6.91 13.20 -21.16
C GLU A 32 6.89 12.40 -19.84
N THR A 33 7.26 13.03 -18.73
CA THR A 33 7.10 12.42 -17.40
C THR A 33 5.68 12.63 -16.89
N LYS A 34 5.01 11.55 -16.47
CA LYS A 34 3.65 11.56 -15.92
C LYS A 34 3.54 10.66 -14.69
N PHE A 35 2.42 10.79 -13.99
CA PHE A 35 2.07 9.96 -12.84
C PHE A 35 0.96 8.97 -13.22
N ALA A 36 1.14 7.69 -12.89
CA ALA A 36 0.15 6.65 -13.18
C ALA A 36 -0.90 6.53 -12.08
N CYS A 37 -0.45 6.50 -10.83
CA CYS A 37 -1.35 6.47 -9.68
C CYS A 37 -0.68 7.08 -8.45
N GLU A 38 -1.53 7.50 -7.52
CA GLU A 38 -1.20 8.01 -6.19
C GLU A 38 -2.15 7.33 -5.19
N THR A 39 -1.61 6.84 -4.08
CA THR A 39 -2.37 6.11 -3.06
C THR A 39 -1.91 6.48 -1.66
N GLU A 40 -2.82 6.36 -0.69
CA GLU A 40 -2.59 6.67 0.72
C GLU A 40 -3.31 5.66 1.61
N TYR A 41 -2.61 5.19 2.64
CA TYR A 41 -3.12 4.36 3.73
C TYR A 41 -2.68 4.91 5.09
N THR A 42 -3.57 4.88 6.09
CA THR A 42 -3.38 5.59 7.37
C THR A 42 -3.68 4.74 8.61
N TRP A 43 -3.82 3.43 8.47
CA TRP A 43 -4.33 2.56 9.53
C TRP A 43 -3.22 1.97 10.40
N GLN A 44 -2.23 1.35 9.78
CA GLN A 44 -1.14 0.68 10.48
C GLN A 44 0.12 0.74 9.61
N PRO A 45 1.11 1.61 9.93
CA PRO A 45 2.27 1.82 9.06
C PRO A 45 3.06 0.57 8.67
N SER A 46 3.10 -0.46 9.55
CA SER A 46 3.79 -1.72 9.25
C SER A 46 3.10 -2.56 8.16
N VAL A 47 1.80 -2.37 7.98
CA VAL A 47 0.95 -3.02 6.97
C VAL A 47 0.78 -2.10 5.75
N ASP A 48 0.49 -0.83 6.00
CA ASP A 48 0.16 0.18 4.98
C ASP A 48 1.27 0.31 3.92
N LYS A 49 2.55 0.20 4.31
CA LYS A 49 3.68 0.19 3.37
C LYS A 49 3.56 -0.89 2.29
N PHE A 50 2.99 -2.05 2.63
CA PHE A 50 2.81 -3.16 1.70
C PHE A 50 1.58 -2.95 0.82
N ALA A 51 0.51 -2.34 1.34
CA ALA A 51 -0.63 -1.93 0.52
C ALA A 51 -0.22 -0.91 -0.55
N VAL A 52 0.56 0.11 -0.15
CA VAL A 52 1.14 1.08 -1.09
C VAL A 52 2.06 0.38 -2.12
N GLU A 53 2.94 -0.51 -1.67
CA GLU A 53 3.81 -1.29 -2.57
C GLU A 53 3.02 -2.06 -3.63
N TYR A 54 1.95 -2.75 -3.22
CA TYR A 54 1.08 -3.51 -4.12
C TYR A 54 0.43 -2.61 -5.17
N VAL A 55 -0.19 -1.50 -4.75
CA VAL A 55 -0.84 -0.56 -5.68
C VAL A 55 0.16 0.00 -6.68
N LEU A 56 1.34 0.43 -6.23
CA LEU A 56 2.37 0.98 -7.13
C LEU A 56 2.88 -0.05 -8.13
N ALA A 57 3.06 -1.30 -7.70
CA ALA A 57 3.45 -2.40 -8.58
C ALA A 57 2.37 -2.73 -9.61
N TYR A 58 1.10 -2.77 -9.19
CA TYR A 58 -0.02 -2.96 -10.09
C TYR A 58 -0.07 -1.85 -11.15
N CYS A 59 0.04 -0.59 -10.75
CA CYS A 59 0.08 0.53 -11.68
C CYS A 59 1.32 0.49 -12.60
N ALA A 60 2.46 -0.01 -12.11
CA ALA A 60 3.68 -0.12 -12.90
C ALA A 60 3.50 -1.09 -14.05
N ARG A 61 2.89 -2.26 -13.77
CA ARG A 61 2.55 -3.25 -14.81
C ARG A 61 1.58 -2.68 -15.83
N GLN A 62 0.51 -2.01 -15.39
CA GLN A 62 -0.45 -1.36 -16.28
C GLN A 62 0.20 -0.27 -17.16
N ALA A 63 1.07 0.56 -16.59
CA ALA A 63 1.78 1.58 -17.35
C ALA A 63 2.73 0.96 -18.39
N ALA A 64 3.44 -0.12 -18.03
CA ALA A 64 4.32 -0.85 -18.93
C ALA A 64 3.55 -1.54 -20.07
N GLU A 65 2.39 -2.14 -19.79
CA GLU A 65 1.49 -2.73 -20.80
C GLU A 65 1.00 -1.69 -21.82
N GLN A 66 0.84 -0.43 -21.40
CA GLN A 66 0.52 0.70 -22.27
C GLN A 66 1.72 1.24 -23.07
N GLY A 67 2.89 0.62 -22.94
CA GLY A 67 4.11 1.02 -23.63
C GLY A 67 4.89 2.16 -22.97
N ASN A 68 4.54 2.53 -21.73
CA ASN A 68 5.28 3.55 -20.99
C ASN A 68 6.52 2.98 -20.31
N GLN A 69 7.55 3.80 -20.13
CA GLN A 69 8.75 3.44 -19.37
C GLN A 69 8.56 3.77 -17.89
N VAL A 70 8.39 2.75 -17.05
CA VAL A 70 8.34 2.88 -15.58
C VAL A 70 9.70 3.31 -15.05
N VAL A 71 9.72 4.37 -14.23
CA VAL A 71 10.97 4.91 -13.63
C VAL A 71 11.53 3.95 -12.57
N ARG A 72 10.68 3.48 -11.66
CA ARG A 72 11.01 2.53 -10.59
C ARG A 72 10.85 1.08 -11.06
N LYS A 73 11.86 0.57 -11.77
CA LYS A 73 11.82 -0.75 -12.40
C LYS A 73 11.65 -1.90 -11.40
N GLU A 74 12.09 -1.74 -10.16
CA GLU A 74 11.93 -2.75 -9.13
C GLU A 74 10.47 -3.13 -8.86
N LEU A 75 9.53 -2.22 -9.13
CA LEU A 75 8.09 -2.46 -8.98
C LEU A 75 7.55 -3.48 -9.98
N LEU A 76 8.20 -3.65 -11.13
CA LEU A 76 7.80 -4.61 -12.16
C LEU A 76 8.15 -6.05 -11.78
N GLU A 77 9.15 -6.23 -10.92
CA GLU A 77 9.68 -7.54 -10.50
C GLU A 77 8.99 -8.08 -9.23
N LEU A 78 8.15 -7.28 -8.58
CA LEU A 78 7.45 -7.70 -7.36
C LEU A 78 6.44 -8.79 -7.68
N ASP A 79 6.46 -9.88 -6.90
CA ASP A 79 5.35 -10.82 -6.87
C ASP A 79 4.16 -10.17 -6.16
N LEU A 80 2.99 -10.21 -6.82
CA LEU A 80 1.72 -9.66 -6.34
C LEU A 80 0.71 -10.77 -6.03
N SER A 81 1.17 -12.00 -5.80
CA SER A 81 0.32 -13.06 -5.29
C SER A 81 -0.29 -12.68 -3.94
N VAL A 82 -1.56 -13.01 -3.77
CA VAL A 82 -2.29 -12.93 -2.49
C VAL A 82 -2.65 -14.34 -2.04
N PRO A 83 -2.75 -14.60 -0.73
CA PRO A 83 -3.16 -15.90 -0.24
C PRO A 83 -4.59 -16.22 -0.68
N GLU A 84 -4.87 -17.49 -0.94
CA GLU A 84 -6.23 -17.97 -1.24
C GLU A 84 -7.17 -17.76 -0.04
N PRO A 85 -8.45 -17.43 -0.26
CA PRO A 85 -9.42 -17.34 0.82
C PRO A 85 -9.69 -18.73 1.43
N PRO A 86 -10.18 -18.78 2.68
CA PRO A 86 -10.72 -20.00 3.25
C PRO A 86 -11.76 -20.66 2.34
N GLN A 87 -11.84 -22.00 2.39
CA GLN A 87 -12.70 -22.75 1.49
C GLN A 87 -14.16 -22.27 1.54
N GLY A 88 -14.70 -21.91 0.38
CA GLY A 88 -16.08 -21.44 0.24
C GLY A 88 -16.30 -19.98 0.67
N GLU A 89 -15.24 -19.26 1.01
CA GLU A 89 -15.28 -17.84 1.34
C GLU A 89 -14.64 -17.00 0.23
N VAL A 90 -14.95 -15.71 0.23
CA VAL A 90 -14.27 -14.68 -0.57
C VAL A 90 -13.63 -13.72 0.41
N TRP A 91 -12.47 -13.19 0.06
CA TRP A 91 -11.82 -12.20 0.90
C TRP A 91 -12.67 -10.94 1.05
N SER A 92 -12.91 -10.56 2.30
CA SER A 92 -13.45 -9.27 2.68
C SER A 92 -12.48 -8.59 3.64
N TYR A 93 -12.59 -7.27 3.80
CA TYR A 93 -11.80 -6.53 4.80
C TYR A 93 -11.92 -7.11 6.21
N GLU A 94 -13.13 -7.57 6.58
CA GLU A 94 -13.38 -8.16 7.89
C GLU A 94 -12.68 -9.51 8.06
N LEU A 95 -12.77 -10.37 7.05
CA LEU A 95 -12.14 -11.69 7.06
C LEU A 95 -10.61 -11.57 7.06
N ALA A 96 -10.06 -10.71 6.21
CA ALA A 96 -8.63 -10.40 6.15
C ALA A 96 -8.13 -9.91 7.52
N ARG A 97 -8.82 -8.93 8.12
CA ARG A 97 -8.47 -8.39 9.44
C ARG A 97 -8.53 -9.46 10.53
N LYS A 98 -9.53 -10.34 10.50
CA LYS A 98 -9.66 -11.45 11.45
C LYS A 98 -8.47 -12.40 11.35
N HIS A 99 -8.07 -12.78 10.13
CA HIS A 99 -6.94 -13.69 9.91
C HIS A 99 -5.60 -13.05 10.30
N HIS A 100 -5.39 -11.77 10.01
CA HIS A 100 -4.20 -11.03 10.46
C HIS A 100 -4.11 -10.96 11.99
N LYS A 101 -5.20 -10.61 12.68
CA LYS A 101 -5.25 -10.60 14.15
C LYS A 101 -4.99 -11.98 14.79
N GLN A 102 -5.26 -13.06 14.06
CA GLN A 102 -4.99 -14.43 14.50
C GLN A 102 -3.58 -14.92 14.16
N GLY A 103 -2.74 -14.07 13.55
CA GLY A 103 -1.38 -14.42 13.12
C GLY A 103 -1.35 -15.36 11.91
N ARG A 104 -2.46 -15.48 11.17
CA ARG A 104 -2.56 -16.32 9.96
C ARG A 104 -2.18 -15.59 8.68
N LEU A 105 -2.11 -14.26 8.74
CA LEU A 105 -1.57 -13.40 7.69
C LEU A 105 -0.43 -12.60 8.29
N THR A 106 0.68 -12.52 7.58
CA THR A 106 1.75 -11.57 7.84
C THR A 106 1.28 -10.14 7.51
N ASP A 107 2.02 -9.13 7.99
CA ASP A 107 1.73 -7.73 7.64
C ASP A 107 1.77 -7.49 6.12
N LYS A 108 2.64 -8.21 5.40
CA LYS A 108 2.74 -8.12 3.93
C LYS A 108 1.51 -8.72 3.27
N GLU A 109 1.16 -9.96 3.59
CA GLU A 109 -0.01 -10.64 3.01
C GLU A 109 -1.29 -9.86 3.29
N TYR A 110 -1.44 -9.34 4.53
CA TYR A 110 -2.59 -8.51 4.87
C TYR A 110 -2.60 -7.20 4.09
N GLY A 111 -1.49 -6.46 4.01
CA GLY A 111 -1.41 -5.21 3.25
C GLY A 111 -1.69 -5.41 1.75
N TYR A 112 -1.12 -6.46 1.16
CA TYR A 112 -1.39 -6.85 -0.23
C TYR A 112 -2.85 -7.19 -0.45
N LEU A 113 -3.45 -7.96 0.46
CA LEU A 113 -4.83 -8.37 0.35
C LEU A 113 -5.80 -7.17 0.45
N ILE A 114 -5.51 -6.18 1.30
CA ILE A 114 -6.29 -4.94 1.36
C ILE A 114 -6.24 -4.21 0.01
N ALA A 115 -5.03 -4.01 -0.54
CA ALA A 115 -4.88 -3.37 -1.85
C ALA A 115 -5.53 -4.16 -3.00
N TYR A 116 -5.48 -5.49 -2.95
CA TYR A 116 -6.14 -6.38 -3.91
C TYR A 116 -7.66 -6.18 -3.92
N ILE A 117 -8.29 -6.10 -2.75
CA ILE A 117 -9.73 -5.81 -2.60
C ILE A 117 -10.04 -4.37 -3.06
N ASP A 118 -9.23 -3.39 -2.66
CA ASP A 118 -9.43 -1.98 -3.05
C ASP A 118 -9.40 -1.78 -4.58
N LEU A 119 -8.52 -2.52 -5.27
CA LEU A 119 -8.41 -2.53 -6.72
C LEU A 119 -9.49 -3.38 -7.40
N GLY A 120 -10.34 -4.07 -6.63
CA GLY A 120 -11.45 -4.88 -7.13
C GLY A 120 -11.03 -6.17 -7.83
N GLN A 121 -9.83 -6.67 -7.56
CA GLN A 121 -9.30 -7.90 -8.16
C GLN A 121 -9.96 -9.17 -7.57
N ASP A 122 -10.73 -9.04 -6.50
CA ASP A 122 -11.49 -10.09 -5.84
C ASP A 122 -12.78 -10.50 -6.57
N LYS A 123 -13.17 -9.80 -7.64
CA LYS A 123 -14.50 -9.91 -8.26
C LYS A 123 -14.58 -10.86 -9.47
N HIS A 124 -13.84 -11.96 -9.46
CA HIS A 124 -13.79 -12.93 -10.56
C HIS A 124 -14.62 -14.19 -10.32
#